data_AF-A0A929I225-F1
#
_entry.id   AF-A0A929I225-F1
#
_cell.length_a   1.000
_cell.length_b   1.000
_cell.length_c   1.000
_cell.angle_alpha   90.00
_cell.angle_beta   90.00
_cell.angle_gamma   90.00
#
_symmetry.space_group_name_H-M   'P 1'
#
loop_
_entity.id
_entity.type
_entity.pdbx_description
1 polymer ?
#
loop_
_entity_poly.entity_id
_entity_poly.type
_entity_poly.pdbx_seq_one_letter_code
_entity_poly.pdbx_strand_id
1 'polypeptide(L)'
;MKDHIFTRMGDGELVSMSSEEIKEDILAATQEAAQRAEIPELTADEIEQLFDIMAEPSRAVSVAAGQEVIVTDDGCSMSFYSGQDGGGVGVPLSRLQAVLTYERACAADTTSMGHSDYSFKPVKPIINFEMNEYYTASMMTTAPFLYGAQPNMGLYFQPDGPHPNPADLLPRGKIKEAQ
;
A
#
# COMPACT_ATOMS: atom_id res chain seq x y z
N MET A 1 -4.25 3.98 -33.78
CA MET A 1 -3.76 4.68 -32.56
C MET A 1 -4.84 4.78 -31.48
N LYS A 2 -6.11 4.43 -31.76
CA LYS A 2 -7.17 4.26 -30.74
C LYS A 2 -7.30 2.81 -30.25
N ASP A 3 -6.49 1.91 -30.77
CA ASP A 3 -6.68 0.45 -30.62
C ASP A 3 -5.79 -0.13 -29.51
N HIS A 4 -4.92 0.68 -28.91
CA HIS A 4 -4.04 0.27 -27.83
C HIS A 4 -4.01 1.32 -26.72
N ILE A 5 -4.08 0.82 -25.48
CA ILE A 5 -4.06 1.56 -24.23
C ILE A 5 -2.69 1.35 -23.59
N PHE A 6 -2.07 2.43 -23.13
CA PHE A 6 -0.83 2.36 -22.37
C PHE A 6 -1.14 2.08 -20.91
N THR A 7 -0.60 0.99 -20.37
CA THR A 7 -0.73 0.61 -18.95
C THR A 7 0.61 0.19 -18.38
N ARG A 8 0.68 -0.09 -17.08
CA ARG A 8 1.91 -0.54 -16.41
C ARG A 8 1.74 -1.88 -15.73
N MET A 9 2.80 -2.67 -15.78
CA MET A 9 2.92 -3.91 -15.02
C MET A 9 3.24 -3.61 -13.54
N GLY A 10 3.14 -4.62 -12.67
CA GLY A 10 3.39 -4.49 -11.23
C GLY A 10 4.83 -4.07 -10.86
N ASP A 11 5.78 -4.25 -11.77
CA ASP A 11 7.16 -3.77 -11.66
C ASP A 11 7.38 -2.35 -12.21
N GLY A 12 6.33 -1.74 -12.76
CA GLY A 12 6.32 -0.41 -13.34
C GLY A 12 6.69 -0.35 -14.82
N GLU A 13 6.95 -1.47 -15.50
CA GLU A 13 7.17 -1.51 -16.97
C GLU A 13 5.97 -0.92 -17.71
N LEU A 14 6.21 -0.01 -18.66
CA LEU A 14 5.16 0.56 -19.51
C LEU A 14 4.90 -0.34 -20.71
N VAL A 15 3.68 -0.85 -20.82
CA VAL A 15 3.24 -1.74 -21.90
C VAL A 15 2.09 -1.12 -22.68
N SER A 16 1.84 -1.66 -23.88
CA SER A 16 0.76 -1.24 -24.77
C SER A 16 -0.12 -2.46 -25.05
N MET A 17 -1.36 -2.43 -24.57
CA MET A 17 -2.32 -3.54 -24.67
C MET A 17 -3.56 -3.11 -25.46
N SER A 18 -4.17 -4.02 -26.19
CA SER A 18 -5.47 -3.82 -26.82
C SER A 18 -6.60 -3.76 -25.78
N SER A 19 -7.77 -3.29 -26.20
CA SER A 19 -8.94 -3.24 -25.32
C SER A 19 -9.39 -4.64 -24.90
N GLU A 20 -9.33 -5.60 -25.83
CA GLU A 20 -9.67 -7.00 -25.60
C GLU A 20 -8.72 -7.64 -24.57
N GLU A 21 -7.41 -7.43 -24.71
CA GLU A 21 -6.42 -7.96 -23.76
C GLU A 21 -6.66 -7.43 -22.34
N ILE A 22 -6.99 -6.15 -22.18
CA ILE A 22 -7.29 -5.56 -20.86
C ILE A 22 -8.58 -6.15 -20.29
N LYS A 23 -9.65 -6.29 -21.09
CA LYS A 23 -10.92 -6.88 -20.62
C LYS A 23 -10.75 -8.33 -20.20
N GLU A 24 -9.97 -9.11 -20.95
CA GLU A 24 -9.64 -10.50 -20.60
C GLU A 24 -8.87 -10.57 -19.28
N ASP A 25 -7.89 -9.69 -19.08
CA ASP A 25 -7.10 -9.61 -17.84
C ASP A 25 -7.98 -9.23 -16.62
N ILE A 26 -8.85 -8.23 -16.77
CA ILE A 26 -9.83 -7.85 -15.73
C ILE A 26 -10.74 -9.04 -15.37
N LEU A 27 -11.28 -9.72 -16.37
CA LEU A 27 -12.17 -10.86 -16.15
C LEU A 27 -11.44 -12.01 -15.42
N ALA A 28 -10.25 -12.38 -15.89
CA ALA A 28 -9.46 -13.46 -15.28
C ALA A 28 -9.10 -13.14 -13.83
N ALA A 29 -8.64 -11.91 -13.56
CA ALA A 29 -8.26 -11.48 -12.22
C ALA A 29 -9.45 -11.42 -11.26
N THR A 30 -10.60 -10.90 -11.71
CA THR A 30 -11.80 -10.76 -10.88
C THR A 30 -12.46 -12.11 -10.60
N GLN A 31 -12.45 -13.05 -11.55
CA GLN A 31 -12.91 -14.42 -11.33
C GLN A 31 -12.02 -15.18 -10.33
N GLU A 32 -10.70 -15.05 -10.45
CA GLU A 32 -9.78 -15.65 -9.48
C GLU A 32 -9.99 -15.07 -8.07
N ALA A 33 -10.16 -13.74 -7.97
CA ALA A 33 -10.44 -13.08 -6.71
C ALA A 33 -11.77 -13.54 -6.10
N ALA A 34 -12.84 -13.60 -6.90
CA ALA A 34 -14.16 -14.07 -6.46
C ALA A 34 -14.12 -15.53 -5.98
N GLN A 35 -13.40 -16.40 -6.71
CA GLN A 35 -13.19 -17.79 -6.32
C GLN A 35 -12.47 -17.91 -4.98
N ARG A 36 -11.35 -17.19 -4.81
CA ARG A 36 -10.55 -17.23 -3.57
C ARG A 36 -11.29 -16.66 -2.36
N ALA A 37 -12.12 -15.66 -2.57
CA ALA A 37 -12.92 -15.02 -1.52
C ALA A 37 -14.27 -15.70 -1.28
N GLU A 38 -14.65 -16.69 -2.09
CA GLU A 38 -15.95 -17.39 -2.03
C GLU A 38 -17.15 -16.43 -2.15
N ILE A 39 -17.05 -15.46 -3.06
CA ILE A 39 -18.10 -14.45 -3.33
C ILE A 39 -18.58 -14.52 -4.80
N PRO A 40 -19.74 -13.92 -5.14
CA PRO A 40 -20.21 -13.86 -6.52
C PRO A 40 -19.20 -13.16 -7.45
N GLU A 41 -19.13 -13.64 -8.70
CA GLU A 41 -18.41 -12.96 -9.77
C GLU A 41 -19.07 -11.61 -10.10
N LEU A 42 -18.28 -10.69 -10.66
CA LEU A 42 -18.78 -9.43 -11.17
C LEU A 42 -19.66 -9.65 -12.41
N THR A 43 -20.68 -8.81 -12.54
CA THR A 43 -21.54 -8.75 -13.73
C THR A 43 -20.78 -8.17 -14.93
N ALA A 44 -21.29 -8.44 -16.14
CA ALA A 44 -20.71 -7.89 -17.37
C ALA A 44 -20.66 -6.34 -17.36
N ASP A 45 -21.67 -5.69 -16.78
CA ASP A 45 -21.73 -4.23 -16.68
C ASP A 45 -20.66 -3.69 -15.71
N GLU A 46 -20.40 -4.39 -14.59
CA GLU A 46 -19.34 -4.03 -13.64
C GLU A 46 -17.95 -4.21 -14.27
N ILE A 47 -17.74 -5.26 -15.07
CA ILE A 47 -16.49 -5.45 -15.81
C ILE A 47 -16.28 -4.33 -16.84
N GLU A 48 -17.33 -3.94 -17.56
CA GLU A 48 -17.25 -2.83 -18.52
C GLU A 48 -16.92 -1.50 -17.81
N GLN A 49 -17.54 -1.24 -16.65
CA GLN A 49 -17.24 -0.07 -15.85
C GLN A 49 -15.77 -0.05 -15.38
N LEU A 50 -15.23 -1.18 -14.93
CA LEU A 50 -13.81 -1.28 -14.55
C LEU A 50 -12.90 -1.01 -15.76
N PHE A 51 -13.25 -1.54 -16.93
CA PHE A 51 -12.52 -1.27 -18.15
C PHE A 51 -12.53 0.24 -18.49
N ASP A 52 -13.68 0.91 -18.43
CA ASP A 52 -13.79 2.34 -18.70
C ASP A 52 -12.90 3.18 -17.77
N ILE A 53 -12.81 2.80 -16.49
CA ILE A 53 -11.93 3.46 -15.50
C ILE A 53 -10.46 3.25 -15.86
N MET A 54 -10.06 2.02 -16.21
CA MET A 54 -8.66 1.69 -16.52
C MET A 54 -8.20 2.23 -17.89
N ALA A 55 -9.12 2.35 -18.84
CA ALA A 55 -8.88 2.85 -20.19
C ALA A 55 -8.92 4.38 -20.28
N GLU A 56 -9.31 5.08 -19.22
CA GLU A 56 -9.41 6.55 -19.20
C GLU A 56 -8.04 7.19 -19.50
N PRO A 57 -7.87 7.90 -20.63
CA PRO A 57 -6.59 8.48 -21.02
C PRO A 57 -6.20 9.72 -20.19
N SER A 58 -7.12 10.27 -19.41
CA SER A 58 -6.87 11.42 -18.55
C SER A 58 -5.88 11.09 -17.43
N ARG A 59 -5.09 12.09 -17.05
CA ARG A 59 -4.12 11.96 -15.95
C ARG A 59 -4.78 11.65 -14.59
N ALA A 60 -6.06 11.98 -14.44
CA ALA A 60 -6.85 11.69 -13.25
C ALA A 60 -8.20 11.12 -13.69
N VAL A 61 -8.66 10.09 -12.97
CA VAL A 61 -9.95 9.42 -13.15
C VAL A 61 -10.76 9.50 -11.85
N SER A 62 -12.08 9.51 -11.95
CA SER A 62 -13.00 9.55 -10.81
C SER A 62 -14.26 8.73 -11.13
N VAL A 63 -15.13 8.53 -10.14
CA VAL A 63 -16.35 7.73 -10.25
C VAL A 63 -17.57 8.53 -9.80
N ALA A 64 -18.77 8.06 -10.12
CA ALA A 64 -20.00 8.69 -9.63
C ALA A 64 -20.14 8.50 -8.11
N ALA A 65 -20.82 9.45 -7.47
CA ALA A 65 -21.07 9.39 -6.04
C ALA A 65 -21.82 8.11 -5.65
N GLY A 66 -21.30 7.37 -4.68
CA GLY A 66 -21.78 6.06 -4.25
C GLY A 66 -21.11 4.87 -4.95
N GLN A 67 -20.19 5.11 -5.88
CA GLN A 67 -19.38 4.08 -6.54
C GLN A 67 -17.91 4.11 -6.12
N GLU A 68 -17.57 4.89 -5.10
CA GLU A 68 -16.22 4.93 -4.53
C GLU A 68 -15.89 3.62 -3.80
N VAL A 69 -14.60 3.25 -3.84
CA VAL A 69 -14.07 2.14 -3.06
C VAL A 69 -13.35 2.72 -1.86
N ILE A 70 -13.71 2.26 -0.66
CA ILE A 70 -13.01 2.62 0.57
C ILE A 70 -11.66 1.91 0.56
N VAL A 71 -10.58 2.69 0.58
CA VAL A 71 -9.21 2.15 0.62
C VAL A 71 -8.60 2.36 1.99
N THR A 72 -8.17 1.26 2.62
CA THR A 72 -7.30 1.34 3.79
C THR A 72 -5.85 1.36 3.33
N ASP A 73 -5.10 2.38 3.74
CA ASP A 73 -3.69 2.54 3.40
C ASP A 73 -2.74 2.10 4.51
N ASP A 74 -1.52 1.73 4.09
CA ASP A 74 -0.41 1.49 5.00
C ASP A 74 0.80 2.35 4.63
N GLY A 75 1.00 3.43 5.36
CA GLY A 75 2.17 4.29 5.22
C GLY A 75 2.11 5.29 4.06
N CYS A 76 0.97 5.52 3.41
CA CYS A 76 0.86 6.50 2.32
C CYS A 76 1.13 7.93 2.79
N SER A 77 0.68 8.27 4.01
CA SER A 77 1.04 9.55 4.66
C SER A 77 2.55 9.68 4.85
N MET A 78 3.29 8.57 4.99
CA MET A 78 4.73 8.56 5.17
C MET A 78 5.45 9.01 3.91
N SER A 79 4.92 8.75 2.72
CA SER A 79 5.51 9.22 1.45
C SER A 79 5.65 10.76 1.39
N PHE A 80 4.90 11.50 2.20
CA PHE A 80 4.99 12.97 2.28
C PHE A 80 6.13 13.48 3.18
N TYR A 81 6.77 12.63 3.99
CA TYR A 81 7.84 13.03 4.90
C TYR A 81 9.03 12.07 4.97
N SER A 82 8.88 10.82 4.51
CA SER A 82 9.94 9.83 4.42
C SER A 82 10.80 10.06 3.18
N GLY A 83 12.10 9.82 3.27
CA GLY A 83 13.01 9.92 2.12
C GLY A 83 13.26 11.34 1.61
N GLN A 84 13.25 12.37 2.48
CA GLN A 84 13.58 13.76 2.07
C GLN A 84 14.99 13.92 1.52
N ASP A 85 15.86 12.93 1.70
CA ASP A 85 17.22 12.87 1.22
C ASP A 85 17.36 12.40 -0.25
N GLY A 86 16.32 11.76 -0.83
CA GLY A 86 16.40 11.28 -2.23
C GLY A 86 15.10 10.80 -2.88
N GLY A 87 13.98 10.72 -2.15
CA GLY A 87 12.71 10.16 -2.60
C GLY A 87 11.79 11.11 -3.38
N GLY A 88 12.26 12.31 -3.73
CA GLY A 88 11.46 13.28 -4.51
C GLY A 88 10.39 14.04 -3.71
N VAL A 89 10.42 13.97 -2.38
CA VAL A 89 9.57 14.79 -1.52
C VAL A 89 9.99 16.26 -1.65
N GLY A 90 9.26 17.03 -2.45
CA GLY A 90 9.60 18.41 -2.79
C GLY A 90 9.23 19.45 -1.73
N VAL A 91 8.47 19.07 -0.70
CA VAL A 91 8.01 19.96 0.37
C VAL A 91 8.30 19.32 1.72
N PRO A 92 9.09 19.96 2.59
CA PRO A 92 9.36 19.42 3.91
C PRO A 92 8.10 19.52 4.78
N LEU A 93 7.56 18.38 5.17
CA LEU A 93 6.40 18.28 6.07
C LEU A 93 6.81 17.54 7.34
N SER A 94 6.32 18.02 8.49
CA SER A 94 6.31 17.22 9.71
C SER A 94 5.35 16.02 9.56
N ARG A 95 5.51 14.98 10.38
CA ARG A 95 4.61 13.80 10.39
C ARG A 95 3.15 14.21 10.50
N LEU A 96 2.82 15.09 11.43
CA LEU A 96 1.46 15.58 11.62
C LEU A 96 0.95 16.33 10.38
N GLN A 97 1.75 17.23 9.80
CA GLN A 97 1.34 17.94 8.58
C GLN A 97 1.12 16.99 7.41
N ALA A 98 1.95 15.97 7.27
CA ALA A 98 1.82 14.94 6.25
C ALA A 98 0.53 14.12 6.41
N VAL A 99 0.24 13.62 7.62
CA VAL A 99 -1.01 12.92 7.95
C VAL A 99 -2.22 13.78 7.59
N LEU A 100 -2.24 15.02 8.05
CA LEU A 100 -3.35 15.94 7.81
C LEU A 100 -3.48 16.37 6.34
N THR A 101 -2.36 16.46 5.61
CA THR A 101 -2.36 16.75 4.17
C THR A 101 -2.93 15.57 3.39
N TYR A 102 -2.50 14.35 3.71
CA TYR A 102 -3.00 13.14 3.08
C TYR A 102 -4.50 12.97 3.29
N GLU A 103 -4.98 13.13 4.53
CA GLU A 103 -6.41 13.07 4.84
C GLU A 103 -7.20 14.13 4.04
N ARG A 104 -6.80 15.40 4.11
CA ARG A 104 -7.65 16.52 3.65
C ARG A 104 -7.48 16.87 2.18
N ALA A 105 -6.27 16.77 1.65
CA ALA A 105 -5.96 17.14 0.28
C ALA A 105 -6.06 15.96 -0.68
N CYS A 106 -5.77 14.74 -0.21
CA CYS A 106 -5.89 13.52 -1.02
C CYS A 106 -7.21 12.76 -0.76
N ALA A 107 -8.06 13.25 0.15
CA ALA A 107 -9.35 12.64 0.48
C ALA A 107 -9.21 11.16 0.86
N ALA A 108 -8.19 10.82 1.64
CA ALA A 108 -7.92 9.44 2.04
C ALA A 108 -9.00 8.92 3.00
N ASP A 109 -9.48 7.70 2.77
CA ASP A 109 -10.53 7.07 3.60
C ASP A 109 -10.01 6.64 4.98
N THR A 110 -8.72 6.31 5.05
CA THR A 110 -7.97 6.13 6.30
C THR A 110 -6.70 6.95 6.28
N THR A 111 -6.06 7.04 7.44
CA THR A 111 -4.68 7.49 7.51
C THR A 111 -3.92 6.67 8.53
N SER A 112 -2.61 6.63 8.39
CA SER A 112 -1.74 5.85 9.25
C SER A 112 -0.51 6.67 9.65
N MET A 113 0.14 6.24 10.72
CA MET A 113 1.52 6.60 11.01
C MET A 113 2.28 5.36 11.43
N GLY A 114 3.59 5.39 11.26
CA GLY A 114 4.48 4.35 11.76
C GLY A 114 5.89 4.88 11.85
N HIS A 115 6.74 4.12 12.52
CA HIS A 115 8.18 4.36 12.49
C HIS A 115 8.75 4.03 11.11
N SER A 116 9.81 4.70 10.68
CA SER A 116 10.39 4.54 9.33
C SER A 116 10.86 3.11 9.02
N ASP A 117 11.41 2.40 10.00
CA ASP A 117 11.79 0.99 9.86
C ASP A 117 10.58 0.03 9.85
N TYR A 118 9.38 0.58 10.05
CA TYR A 118 8.11 -0.12 10.15
C TYR A 118 8.17 -1.32 11.10
N SER A 119 8.97 -1.25 12.17
CA SER A 119 9.26 -2.41 13.01
C SER A 119 9.06 -2.17 14.51
N PHE A 120 8.54 -3.17 15.21
CA PHE A 120 8.39 -3.11 16.67
C PHE A 120 9.72 -2.97 17.41
N LYS A 121 10.81 -3.55 16.89
CA LYS A 121 12.12 -3.52 17.55
C LYS A 121 12.66 -2.09 17.72
N PRO A 122 12.74 -1.25 16.68
CA PRO A 122 13.17 0.15 16.80
C PRO A 122 12.11 1.06 17.46
N VAL A 123 10.82 0.72 17.40
CA VAL A 123 9.77 1.50 18.08
C VAL A 123 9.86 1.38 19.61
N LYS A 124 10.17 0.19 20.12
CA LYS A 124 10.14 -0.11 21.57
C LYS A 124 10.90 0.92 22.44
N PRO A 125 12.15 1.31 22.13
CA PRO A 125 12.87 2.32 22.91
C PRO A 125 12.24 3.71 22.91
N ILE A 126 11.46 4.06 21.88
CA ILE A 126 10.88 5.40 21.68
C ILE A 126 9.35 5.40 21.79
N ILE A 127 8.75 4.33 22.32
CA ILE A 127 7.29 4.13 22.33
C ILE A 127 6.53 5.31 22.95
N ASN A 128 7.11 5.99 23.95
CA ASN A 128 6.50 7.15 24.58
C ASN A 128 6.34 8.33 23.61
N PHE A 129 7.31 8.55 22.72
CA PHE A 129 7.23 9.59 21.69
C PHE A 129 6.18 9.22 20.65
N GLU A 130 6.21 7.98 20.15
CA GLU A 130 5.23 7.48 19.17
C GLU A 130 3.80 7.55 19.71
N MET A 131 3.57 7.18 20.98
CA MET A 131 2.25 7.27 21.61
C MET A 131 1.77 8.72 21.73
N ASN A 132 2.66 9.67 22.06
CA ASN A 132 2.28 11.07 22.22
C ASN A 132 1.94 11.73 20.87
N GLU A 133 2.73 11.44 19.83
CA GLU A 133 2.46 11.89 18.47
C GLU A 133 1.16 11.27 17.94
N TYR A 134 0.95 9.96 18.14
CA TYR A 134 -0.28 9.28 17.74
C TYR A 134 -1.50 9.88 18.42
N TYR A 135 -1.44 10.11 19.73
CA TYR A 135 -2.54 10.73 20.47
C TYR A 135 -2.89 12.12 19.90
N THR A 136 -1.87 12.94 19.63
CA THR A 136 -2.07 14.29 19.10
C THR A 136 -2.67 14.24 17.70
N ALA A 137 -2.11 13.42 16.81
CA ALA A 137 -2.61 13.27 15.44
C ALA A 137 -4.04 12.73 15.42
N SER A 138 -4.34 11.69 16.22
CA SER A 138 -5.68 11.10 16.32
C SER A 138 -6.74 12.09 16.79
N MET A 139 -6.37 13.11 17.59
CA MET A 139 -7.31 14.16 18.01
C MET A 139 -7.58 15.20 16.91
N MET A 140 -6.74 15.24 15.87
CA MET A 140 -6.81 16.22 14.78
C MET A 140 -7.34 15.63 13.47
N THR A 141 -7.36 14.31 13.34
CA THR A 141 -7.91 13.58 12.19
C THR A 141 -9.40 13.28 12.40
N THR A 142 -10.13 13.24 11.30
CA THR A 142 -11.52 12.76 11.21
C THR A 142 -11.56 11.34 10.64
N ALA A 143 -10.72 11.04 9.65
CA ALA A 143 -10.55 9.69 9.13
C ALA A 143 -10.01 8.73 10.22
N PRO A 144 -10.39 7.43 10.18
CA PRO A 144 -9.79 6.41 11.03
C PRO A 144 -8.26 6.46 10.95
N PHE A 145 -7.61 6.58 12.11
CA PHE A 145 -6.16 6.74 12.21
C PHE A 145 -5.50 5.48 12.78
N LEU A 146 -4.59 4.87 12.03
CA LEU A 146 -3.95 3.60 12.37
C LEU A 146 -2.48 3.80 12.75
N TYR A 147 -1.97 2.91 13.60
CA TYR A 147 -0.53 2.83 13.87
C TYR A 147 0.04 1.56 13.23
N GLY A 148 0.88 1.74 12.22
CA GLY A 148 1.50 0.68 11.44
C GLY A 148 2.83 0.20 12.03
N ALA A 149 2.98 -1.13 12.19
CA ALA A 149 4.23 -1.77 12.56
C ALA A 149 4.19 -3.27 12.25
N GLN A 150 5.34 -3.85 11.89
CA GLN A 150 5.49 -5.27 11.62
C GLN A 150 6.67 -5.88 12.39
N PRO A 151 6.71 -7.21 12.63
CA PRO A 151 7.81 -7.86 13.33
C PRO A 151 9.03 -8.06 12.42
N ASN A 152 9.35 -7.10 11.51
CA ASN A 152 10.41 -7.13 10.49
C ASN A 152 11.47 -8.22 10.77
N MET A 153 11.21 -9.43 10.25
CA MET A 153 11.81 -10.65 10.80
C MET A 153 13.32 -10.67 10.68
N GLY A 154 13.87 -9.98 9.68
CA GLY A 154 15.32 -9.81 9.49
C GLY A 154 16.02 -9.25 10.74
N LEU A 155 15.38 -8.32 11.47
CA LEU A 155 15.94 -7.72 12.68
C LEU A 155 15.94 -8.66 13.89
N TYR A 156 15.24 -9.79 13.81
CA TYR A 156 15.16 -10.78 14.88
C TYR A 156 16.11 -11.97 14.67
N PHE A 157 16.83 -11.98 13.55
CA PHE A 157 17.86 -12.97 13.26
C PHE A 157 19.25 -12.51 13.68
N GLN A 158 20.13 -13.47 14.00
CA GLN A 158 21.53 -13.22 14.32
C GLN A 158 22.27 -12.54 13.15
N PRO A 159 23.19 -11.60 13.43
CA PRO A 159 23.80 -11.34 14.75
C PRO A 159 22.98 -10.41 15.67
N ASP A 160 22.04 -9.64 15.13
CA ASP A 160 21.38 -8.56 15.87
C ASP A 160 20.16 -9.02 16.68
N GLY A 161 19.65 -10.21 16.38
CA GLY A 161 18.48 -10.79 17.02
C GLY A 161 18.72 -12.16 17.66
N PRO A 162 17.76 -12.64 18.45
CA PRO A 162 17.93 -13.86 19.24
C PRO A 162 17.82 -15.16 18.43
N HIS A 163 17.29 -15.13 17.20
CA HIS A 163 17.01 -16.33 16.43
C HIS A 163 18.09 -16.63 15.39
N PRO A 164 18.42 -17.90 15.12
CA PRO A 164 19.28 -18.28 13.99
C PRO A 164 18.76 -17.72 12.67
N ASN A 165 19.67 -17.27 11.79
CA ASN A 165 19.28 -16.69 10.51
C ASN A 165 18.92 -17.79 9.48
N PRO A 166 17.68 -17.82 8.95
CA PRO A 166 17.29 -18.77 7.92
C PRO A 166 18.20 -18.75 6.68
N ALA A 167 18.73 -17.57 6.31
CA ALA A 167 19.65 -17.43 5.18
C ALA A 167 20.98 -18.19 5.39
N ASP A 168 21.40 -18.43 6.64
CA ASP A 168 22.59 -19.24 6.95
C ASP A 168 22.27 -20.74 7.08
N LEU A 169 21.04 -21.06 7.51
CA LEU A 169 20.60 -22.42 7.81
C LEU A 169 20.15 -23.17 6.56
N LEU A 170 19.40 -22.52 5.67
CA LEU A 170 18.87 -23.13 4.46
C LEU A 170 19.98 -23.67 3.53
N PRO A 171 21.08 -22.94 3.24
CA PRO A 171 22.18 -23.48 2.43
C PRO A 171 22.89 -24.69 3.06
N ARG A 172 22.71 -24.92 4.37
CA ARG A 172 23.29 -26.06 5.11
C ARG A 172 22.34 -27.25 5.22
N GLY A 173 21.17 -27.20 4.58
CA GLY A 173 20.16 -28.25 4.64
C GLY A 173 19.39 -28.32 5.97
N LYS A 174 19.51 -27.30 6.82
CA LYS A 174 18.87 -27.24 8.14
C LYS A 174 17.45 -26.67 8.06
N ILE A 175 16.56 -27.37 7.36
CA ILE A 175 15.20 -26.90 7.06
C ILE A 175 14.35 -26.78 8.32
N LYS A 176 14.43 -27.73 9.26
CA LYS A 176 13.62 -27.72 10.49
C LYS A 176 14.02 -26.58 11.43
N GLU A 177 15.29 -26.23 11.43
CA GLU A 177 15.83 -25.14 12.24
C GLU A 177 15.61 -23.75 11.62
N ALA A 178 15.22 -23.70 10.34
CA ALA A 178 14.91 -22.47 9.59
C ALA A 178 13.41 -22.16 9.51
N GLN A 179 12.56 -23.00 10.10
CA GLN A 179 11.10 -22.83 10.19
C GLN A 179 10.68 -21.92 11.34
#